data_AF-A0A7C4LLA4-F1
#
_entry.id   AF-A0A7C4LLA4-F1
#
_cell.length_a   1.000
_cell.length_b   1.000
_cell.length_c   1.000
_cell.angle_alpha   90.00
_cell.angle_beta   90.00
_cell.angle_gamma   90.00
#
_symmetry.space_group_name_H-M   'P 1'
#
loop_
_entity.id
_entity.type
_entity.pdbx_description
1 polymer ?
#
loop_
_entity_poly.entity_id
_entity_poly.type
_entity_poly.pdbx_seq_one_letter_code
_entity_poly.pdbx_strand_id
1 'polypeptide(L)'
;MQAAVTRWAMAVLRIGCGFAVCLPLFADDPAARRTVSFRQGVNGYQGTVDTEIWALAPTTILESNINMSSDANNDGGESQVLIRFDDIIGSKPGQVPPRSTIHSAKLVVNAFDQGDTVNLHRMLVPFDRSATWASLISGVSADGLEAARQRSSFTFGKIAASTSEVPFDVTDSVQAWVNGAENHGWVFINTGGNGWDFYASEFENINQRPRLVIEFTPRSSAAVTAAAAN
;
A
#
# COMPACT_ATOMS: atom_id res chain seq x y z
N MET A 1 -15.99 -44.76 -8.11
CA MET A 1 -15.44 -43.77 -7.15
C MET A 1 -14.09 -44.27 -6.69
N GLN A 2 -13.02 -43.89 -7.40
CA GLN A 2 -11.64 -44.24 -7.05
C GLN A 2 -11.04 -43.06 -6.27
N ALA A 3 -10.59 -43.32 -5.05
CA ALA A 3 -9.84 -42.38 -4.24
C ALA A 3 -8.42 -42.25 -4.81
N ALA A 4 -7.99 -41.02 -5.09
CA ALA A 4 -6.65 -40.70 -5.54
C ALA A 4 -5.65 -40.93 -4.39
N VAL A 5 -4.66 -41.79 -4.63
CA VAL A 5 -3.53 -42.01 -3.71
C VAL A 5 -2.43 -41.01 -4.06
N THR A 6 -2.28 -39.97 -3.25
CA THR A 6 -1.20 -39.00 -3.38
C THR A 6 0.11 -39.63 -2.87
N ARG A 7 1.05 -39.91 -3.77
CA ARG A 7 2.40 -40.37 -3.42
C ARG A 7 3.26 -39.18 -3.00
N TRP A 8 3.74 -39.20 -1.76
CA TRP A 8 4.73 -38.25 -1.24
C TRP A 8 6.14 -38.80 -1.48
N ALA A 9 7.03 -37.98 -2.04
CA ALA A 9 8.45 -38.32 -2.19
C ALA A 9 9.15 -38.22 -0.83
N MET A 10 9.63 -39.35 -0.30
CA MET A 10 10.56 -39.38 0.85
C MET A 10 11.98 -39.09 0.34
N ALA A 11 12.56 -37.96 0.73
CA ALA A 11 14.01 -37.79 0.71
C ALA A 11 14.59 -38.44 1.98
N VAL A 12 15.12 -39.66 1.86
CA VAL A 12 15.81 -40.35 2.96
C VAL A 12 17.25 -39.86 3.01
N LEU A 13 17.55 -38.92 3.91
CA LEU A 13 18.94 -38.61 4.29
C LEU A 13 19.40 -39.69 5.28
N ARG A 14 20.28 -40.61 4.85
CA ARG A 14 20.89 -41.60 5.75
C ARG A 14 21.91 -40.91 6.65
N ILE A 15 21.53 -40.64 7.90
CA ILE A 15 22.46 -40.35 9.00
C ILE A 15 22.35 -41.50 9.99
N GLY A 16 23.50 -42.06 10.36
CA GLY A 16 23.60 -43.25 11.23
C GLY A 16 22.99 -43.06 12.61
N CYS A 17 22.49 -44.17 13.15
CA CYS A 17 22.10 -44.44 14.54
C CYS A 17 21.76 -43.24 15.43
N GLY A 18 20.47 -42.93 15.52
CA GLY A 18 19.88 -42.05 16.54
C GLY A 18 18.42 -41.82 16.21
N PHE A 19 17.53 -41.93 17.20
CA PHE A 19 16.08 -41.77 17.04
C PHE A 19 15.72 -40.55 16.17
N ALA A 20 15.18 -40.80 14.98
CA ALA A 20 14.63 -39.76 14.12
C ALA A 20 13.27 -39.33 14.67
N VAL A 21 13.24 -38.24 15.45
CA VAL A 21 12.02 -37.49 15.66
C VAL A 21 11.69 -36.82 14.34
N CYS A 22 10.77 -37.41 13.57
CA CYS A 22 10.19 -36.78 12.40
C CYS A 22 9.27 -35.64 12.86
N LEU A 23 9.84 -34.49 13.17
CA LEU A 23 9.07 -33.26 13.27
C LEU A 23 8.52 -32.97 11.88
N PRO A 24 7.19 -32.82 11.68
CA PRO A 24 6.69 -32.34 10.41
C PRO A 24 7.29 -30.96 10.17
N LEU A 25 8.12 -30.85 9.13
CA LEU A 25 8.44 -29.56 8.55
C LEU A 25 7.13 -29.06 7.97
N PHE A 26 6.42 -28.19 8.70
CA PHE A 26 5.31 -27.43 8.13
C PHE A 26 5.93 -26.50 7.09
N ALA A 27 6.14 -27.00 5.88
CA ALA A 27 6.36 -26.15 4.74
C ALA A 27 5.04 -25.40 4.55
N ASP A 28 5.02 -24.11 4.86
CA ASP A 28 3.91 -23.23 4.46
C ASP A 28 3.60 -23.50 3.00
N ASP A 29 2.33 -23.80 2.70
CA ASP A 29 1.90 -24.00 1.32
C ASP A 29 2.29 -22.75 0.51
N PRO A 30 3.18 -22.87 -0.49
CA PRO A 30 3.66 -21.72 -1.25
C PRO A 30 2.55 -21.08 -2.09
N ALA A 31 1.39 -21.74 -2.23
CA ALA A 31 0.19 -21.21 -2.87
C ALA A 31 -0.89 -20.75 -1.87
N ALA A 32 -0.64 -20.81 -0.56
CA ALA A 32 -1.59 -20.28 0.42
C ALA A 32 -1.78 -18.77 0.25
N ARG A 33 -3.04 -18.35 0.36
CA ARG A 33 -3.43 -16.94 0.45
C ARG A 33 -2.94 -16.37 1.77
N ARG A 34 -2.30 -15.20 1.71
CA ARG A 34 -1.65 -14.50 2.82
C ARG A 34 -2.17 -13.08 2.89
N THR A 35 -2.18 -12.52 4.09
CA THR A 35 -2.51 -11.11 4.32
C THR A 35 -1.37 -10.45 5.08
N VAL A 36 -0.95 -9.28 4.61
CA VAL A 36 0.01 -8.40 5.29
C VAL A 36 -0.58 -7.02 5.48
N SER A 37 -0.15 -6.32 6.53
CA SER A 37 -0.57 -4.96 6.82
C SER A 37 0.66 -4.10 7.11
N PHE A 38 0.75 -2.97 6.43
CA PHE A 38 1.79 -1.96 6.61
C PHE A 38 1.19 -0.74 7.28
N ARG A 39 1.78 -0.30 8.40
CA ARG A 39 1.35 0.88 9.16
C ARG A 39 2.53 1.43 9.95
N GLN A 40 2.75 2.74 9.88
CA GLN A 40 3.86 3.40 10.56
C GLN A 40 3.89 3.08 12.06
N GLY A 41 5.04 2.58 12.54
CA GLY A 41 5.26 2.27 13.95
C GLY A 41 4.67 0.93 14.42
N VAL A 42 4.09 0.11 13.54
CA VAL A 42 3.52 -1.20 13.89
C VAL A 42 4.40 -2.33 13.37
N ASN A 43 4.70 -3.32 14.22
CA ASN A 43 5.52 -4.49 13.88
C ASN A 43 6.89 -4.14 13.26
N GLY A 44 7.46 -2.99 13.64
CA GLY A 44 8.74 -2.49 13.12
C GLY A 44 8.67 -1.82 11.75
N TYR A 45 7.50 -1.68 11.13
CA TYR A 45 7.35 -0.98 9.85
C TYR A 45 7.48 0.53 10.02
N GLN A 46 8.34 1.16 9.20
CA GLN A 46 8.61 2.59 9.21
C GLN A 46 8.55 3.24 7.81
N GLY A 47 8.06 2.51 6.82
CA GLY A 47 8.11 2.91 5.40
C GLY A 47 6.96 3.80 4.94
N THR A 48 6.18 4.41 5.82
CA THR A 48 5.12 5.34 5.39
C THR A 48 5.73 6.70 5.10
N VAL A 49 5.49 7.18 3.88
CA VAL A 49 5.86 8.53 3.42
C VAL A 49 4.56 9.22 3.02
N ASP A 50 4.12 10.19 3.80
CA ASP A 50 2.98 11.05 3.50
C ASP A 50 3.35 12.52 3.72
N THR A 51 2.71 13.41 2.95
CA THR A 51 2.87 14.86 3.08
C THR A 51 1.70 15.59 2.42
N GLU A 52 1.30 16.71 2.99
CA GLU A 52 0.40 17.67 2.37
C GLU A 52 1.22 18.68 1.56
N ILE A 53 0.70 19.07 0.40
CA ILE A 53 1.21 20.19 -0.39
C ILE A 53 0.09 21.21 -0.58
N TRP A 54 0.43 22.49 -0.54
CA TRP A 54 -0.58 23.55 -0.55
C TRP A 54 -0.18 24.73 -1.43
N ALA A 55 -1.07 25.12 -2.33
CA ALA A 55 -0.84 26.19 -3.30
C ALA A 55 -0.56 27.56 -2.66
N LEU A 56 -1.16 27.84 -1.49
CA LEU A 56 -0.94 29.11 -0.77
C LEU A 56 0.35 29.11 0.06
N ALA A 57 0.94 27.94 0.29
CA ALA A 57 2.20 27.80 0.99
C ALA A 57 3.20 26.99 0.12
N PRO A 58 3.54 27.48 -1.08
CA PRO A 58 4.00 26.60 -2.15
C PRO A 58 5.40 26.01 -1.94
N THR A 59 6.19 26.60 -1.04
CA THR A 59 7.54 26.12 -0.68
C THR A 59 7.59 25.56 0.74
N THR A 60 6.46 25.48 1.43
CA THR A 60 6.40 25.00 2.81
C THR A 60 6.42 23.49 2.84
N ILE A 61 7.30 22.94 3.67
CA ILE A 61 7.40 21.50 3.94
C ILE A 61 6.45 21.17 5.09
N LEU A 62 5.51 20.26 4.85
CA LEU A 62 4.46 19.86 5.82
C LEU A 62 4.61 18.40 6.27
N GLU A 63 5.81 17.83 6.16
CA GLU A 63 6.08 16.41 6.41
C GLU A 63 5.88 15.93 7.86
N SER A 64 5.68 16.86 8.80
CA SER A 64 5.38 16.57 10.21
C SER A 64 3.94 16.87 10.60
N ASN A 65 3.09 17.28 9.65
CA ASN A 65 1.69 17.53 9.93
C ASN A 65 1.01 16.22 10.31
N ILE A 66 0.32 16.24 11.45
CA ILE A 66 -0.40 15.05 11.94
C ILE A 66 -1.79 14.90 11.31
N ASN A 67 -2.27 15.97 10.68
CA ASN A 67 -3.54 16.08 9.97
C ASN A 67 -3.24 16.52 8.53
N MET A 68 -3.87 15.88 7.57
CA MET A 68 -3.68 16.17 6.15
C MET A 68 -5.01 16.59 5.54
N SER A 69 -4.97 17.62 4.69
CA SER A 69 -6.15 18.13 3.98
C SER A 69 -6.01 17.96 2.47
N SER A 70 -7.07 17.45 1.84
CA SER A 70 -7.25 17.53 0.39
C SER A 70 -8.48 18.38 0.08
N ASP A 71 -8.27 19.49 -0.62
CA ASP A 71 -9.31 20.49 -0.88
C ASP A 71 -8.97 21.27 -2.16
N ALA A 72 -9.93 21.42 -3.09
CA ALA A 72 -9.71 22.23 -4.28
C ALA A 72 -9.68 23.74 -3.98
N ASN A 73 -10.06 24.14 -2.76
CA ASN A 73 -10.12 25.53 -2.30
C ASN A 73 -9.87 25.66 -0.78
N ASN A 74 -8.70 25.24 -0.31
CA ASN A 74 -8.24 25.46 1.06
C ASN A 74 -7.84 26.94 1.27
N ASP A 75 -8.76 27.74 1.81
CA ASP A 75 -8.60 29.20 2.04
C ASP A 75 -8.24 30.01 0.78
N GLY A 76 -8.65 29.56 -0.41
CA GLY A 76 -8.37 30.23 -1.68
C GLY A 76 -7.30 29.56 -2.55
N GLY A 77 -6.74 28.42 -2.14
CA GLY A 77 -5.83 27.63 -2.96
C GLY A 77 -5.89 26.14 -2.67
N GLU A 78 -5.61 25.34 -3.68
CA GLU A 78 -5.72 23.87 -3.58
C GLU A 78 -4.69 23.27 -2.61
N SER A 79 -5.13 22.32 -1.79
CA SER A 79 -4.28 21.39 -1.04
C SER A 79 -4.45 19.96 -1.55
N GLN A 80 -3.35 19.23 -1.61
CA GLN A 80 -3.32 17.83 -2.02
C GLN A 80 -2.50 17.03 -1.02
N VAL A 81 -2.79 15.74 -0.91
CA VAL A 81 -2.03 14.84 -0.04
C VAL A 81 -1.38 13.76 -0.88
N LEU A 82 -0.10 13.52 -0.64
CA LEU A 82 0.63 12.40 -1.22
C LEU A 82 0.84 11.32 -0.16
N ILE A 83 0.76 10.05 -0.56
CA ILE A 83 1.07 8.93 0.32
C ILE A 83 1.72 7.78 -0.42
N ARG A 84 2.75 7.18 0.19
CA ARG A 84 3.45 5.99 -0.31
C ARG A 84 3.83 5.08 0.85
N PHE A 85 3.88 3.79 0.55
CA PHE A 85 4.36 2.75 1.46
C PHE A 85 5.62 2.12 0.85
N ASP A 86 6.78 2.45 1.39
CA ASP A 86 8.08 1.92 0.99
C ASP A 86 8.33 0.53 1.59
N ASP A 87 9.24 -0.23 0.97
CA ASP A 87 9.60 -1.58 1.42
C ASP A 87 8.41 -2.56 1.55
N ILE A 88 7.36 -2.41 0.73
CA ILE A 88 6.20 -3.34 0.73
C ILE A 88 6.40 -4.57 -0.16
N ILE A 89 7.22 -4.45 -1.21
CA ILE A 89 7.54 -5.54 -2.14
C ILE A 89 8.97 -6.00 -1.92
N GLY A 90 9.20 -7.30 -1.79
CA GLY A 90 10.54 -7.86 -1.65
C GLY A 90 10.56 -9.26 -1.03
N SER A 91 11.75 -9.71 -0.65
CA SER A 91 11.96 -11.06 -0.08
C SER A 91 12.11 -11.08 1.44
N LYS A 92 12.05 -9.92 2.12
CA LYS A 92 12.16 -9.86 3.58
C LYS A 92 10.85 -10.34 4.23
N PRO A 93 10.89 -10.88 5.46
CA PRO A 93 9.69 -11.22 6.20
C PRO A 93 8.72 -10.04 6.28
N GLY A 94 7.43 -10.30 6.07
CA GLY A 94 6.38 -9.28 6.08
C GLY A 94 6.20 -8.51 4.76
N GLN A 95 7.11 -8.65 3.80
CA GLN A 95 6.94 -8.08 2.46
C GLN A 95 6.13 -9.00 1.55
N VAL A 96 5.52 -8.41 0.53
CA VAL A 96 4.87 -9.16 -0.56
C VAL A 96 5.94 -9.59 -1.56
N PRO A 97 6.12 -10.89 -1.84
CA PRO A 97 7.08 -11.35 -2.84
C PRO A 97 6.76 -10.80 -4.23
N PRO A 98 7.78 -10.45 -5.04
CA PRO A 98 7.58 -10.12 -6.45
C PRO A 98 6.81 -11.21 -7.19
N ARG A 99 6.03 -10.82 -8.19
CA ARG A 99 5.20 -11.70 -9.03
C ARG A 99 4.10 -12.47 -8.28
N SER A 100 3.74 -12.01 -7.08
CA SER A 100 2.55 -12.50 -6.38
C SER A 100 1.27 -12.13 -7.13
N THR A 101 0.24 -12.95 -7.00
CA THR A 101 -1.12 -12.58 -7.42
C THR A 101 -1.77 -11.81 -6.29
N ILE A 102 -2.09 -10.53 -6.52
CA ILE A 102 -2.81 -9.69 -5.56
C ILE A 102 -4.31 -9.94 -5.74
N HIS A 103 -4.97 -10.31 -4.66
CA HIS A 103 -6.42 -10.54 -4.65
C HIS A 103 -7.18 -9.32 -4.16
N SER A 104 -6.57 -8.54 -3.27
CA SER A 104 -7.13 -7.31 -2.71
C SER A 104 -5.99 -6.48 -2.14
N ALA A 105 -5.98 -5.17 -2.39
CA ALA A 105 -5.17 -4.22 -1.67
C ALA A 105 -6.01 -3.00 -1.27
N LYS A 106 -5.98 -2.63 0.00
CA LYS A 106 -6.76 -1.52 0.54
C LYS A 106 -5.85 -0.54 1.28
N LEU A 107 -5.78 0.68 0.78
CA LEU A 107 -5.32 1.82 1.55
C LEU A 107 -6.46 2.26 2.46
N VAL A 108 -6.24 2.28 3.77
CA VAL A 108 -7.24 2.70 4.75
C VAL A 108 -6.68 3.90 5.51
N VAL A 109 -7.41 5.01 5.46
CA VAL A 109 -7.12 6.21 6.25
C VAL A 109 -8.25 6.46 7.24
N ASN A 110 -7.99 7.24 8.29
CA ASN A 110 -9.02 7.64 9.24
C ASN A 110 -9.35 9.11 9.02
N ALA A 111 -10.51 9.36 8.42
CA ALA A 111 -11.03 10.69 8.22
C ALA A 111 -11.74 11.18 9.49
N PHE A 112 -11.60 12.47 9.78
CA PHE A 112 -12.26 13.13 10.91
C PHE A 112 -13.08 14.35 10.48
N ASP A 113 -12.91 14.82 9.24
CA ASP A 113 -13.75 15.84 8.63
C ASP A 113 -14.42 15.34 7.35
N GLN A 114 -15.64 15.81 7.10
CA GLN A 114 -16.38 15.49 5.88
C GLN A 114 -16.17 16.58 4.83
N GLY A 115 -15.73 16.15 3.65
CA GLY A 115 -15.52 17.01 2.50
C GLY A 115 -16.33 16.61 1.28
N ASP A 116 -16.00 17.26 0.19
CA ASP A 116 -16.32 16.81 -1.17
C ASP A 116 -15.63 15.47 -1.50
N THR A 117 -15.95 14.92 -2.67
CA THR A 117 -15.36 13.65 -3.10
C THR A 117 -13.87 13.85 -3.39
N VAL A 118 -13.05 12.93 -2.92
CA VAL A 118 -11.61 12.89 -3.22
C VAL A 118 -11.31 11.68 -4.08
N ASN A 119 -10.62 11.90 -5.19
CA ASN A 119 -10.11 10.85 -6.05
C ASN A 119 -8.68 10.50 -5.65
N LEU A 120 -8.38 9.21 -5.63
CA LEU A 120 -7.02 8.70 -5.43
C LEU A 120 -6.42 8.35 -6.79
N HIS A 121 -5.28 8.94 -7.13
CA HIS A 121 -4.57 8.70 -8.38
C HIS A 121 -3.18 8.12 -8.12
N ARG A 122 -2.78 7.08 -8.85
CA ARG A 122 -1.43 6.52 -8.75
C ARG A 122 -0.41 7.49 -9.32
N MET A 123 0.62 7.80 -8.54
CA MET A 123 1.75 8.62 -8.98
C MET A 123 2.56 7.89 -10.06
N LEU A 124 3.06 8.67 -11.02
CA LEU A 124 3.92 8.22 -12.13
C LEU A 124 5.35 8.77 -12.02
N VAL A 125 5.55 9.78 -11.18
CA VAL A 125 6.85 10.36 -10.85
C VAL A 125 7.11 10.24 -9.34
N PRO A 126 8.38 10.13 -8.91
CA PRO A 126 8.71 10.06 -7.50
C PRO A 126 8.44 11.38 -6.78
N PHE A 127 8.25 11.29 -5.46
CA PHE A 127 8.21 12.43 -4.55
C PHE A 127 8.95 12.09 -3.24
N ASP A 128 9.52 13.11 -2.60
CA ASP A 128 10.17 12.98 -1.29
C ASP A 128 9.20 13.34 -0.15
N ARG A 129 9.50 12.91 1.08
CA ARG A 129 8.70 13.29 2.26
C ARG A 129 8.60 14.82 2.41
N SER A 130 9.67 15.52 2.03
CA SER A 130 9.76 16.97 2.04
C SER A 130 9.20 17.65 0.77
N ALA A 131 8.42 16.94 -0.05
CA ALA A 131 7.79 17.54 -1.22
C ALA A 131 6.90 18.72 -0.83
N THR A 132 6.85 19.69 -1.73
CA THR A 132 6.10 20.94 -1.64
C THR A 132 5.31 21.12 -2.95
N TRP A 133 4.33 22.02 -2.94
CA TRP A 133 3.58 22.36 -4.14
C TRP A 133 4.50 22.82 -5.30
N ALA A 134 5.49 23.65 -5.00
CA ALA A 134 6.44 24.18 -5.98
C ALA A 134 7.43 23.12 -6.47
N SER A 135 7.86 22.18 -5.62
CA SER A 135 8.75 21.09 -6.05
C SER A 135 8.07 20.12 -7.01
N LEU A 136 6.74 20.10 -7.02
CA LEU A 136 5.92 19.33 -7.97
C LEU A 136 5.40 20.20 -9.12
N ILE A 137 6.00 21.37 -9.39
CA ILE A 137 5.67 22.21 -10.56
C ILE A 137 4.21 22.70 -10.53
N SER A 138 3.72 23.04 -9.33
CA SER A 138 2.36 23.52 -9.03
C SER A 138 1.35 22.43 -8.65
N GLY A 139 1.73 21.59 -7.69
CA GLY A 139 0.90 20.47 -7.26
C GLY A 139 1.02 19.27 -8.18
N VAL A 140 0.06 18.35 -8.15
CA VAL A 140 0.04 17.17 -9.02
C VAL A 140 -1.20 17.19 -9.89
N SER A 141 -1.00 16.96 -11.19
CA SER A 141 -2.06 16.78 -12.17
C SER A 141 -2.28 15.29 -12.50
N ALA A 142 -3.55 14.87 -12.56
CA ALA A 142 -3.94 13.55 -13.05
C ALA A 142 -3.99 13.50 -14.59
N ASP A 143 -2.87 13.81 -15.24
CA ASP A 143 -2.77 14.03 -16.69
C ASP A 143 -2.07 12.87 -17.45
N GLY A 144 -1.62 11.84 -16.73
CA GLY A 144 -0.87 10.72 -17.27
C GLY A 144 0.64 10.97 -17.40
N LEU A 145 1.13 12.11 -16.90
CA LEU A 145 2.55 12.44 -16.78
C LEU A 145 2.99 12.42 -15.31
N GLU A 146 2.29 13.14 -14.43
CA GLU A 146 2.62 13.21 -13.00
C GLU A 146 1.87 12.14 -12.20
N ALA A 147 0.57 12.04 -12.43
CA ALA A 147 -0.29 10.98 -11.91
C ALA A 147 -1.16 10.37 -13.01
N ALA A 148 -1.62 9.14 -12.80
CA ALA A 148 -2.46 8.43 -13.76
C ALA A 148 -3.80 9.16 -13.98
N ARG A 149 -4.23 9.30 -15.25
CA ARG A 149 -5.54 9.88 -15.61
C ARG A 149 -6.72 9.13 -14.99
N GLN A 150 -6.61 7.81 -14.93
CA GLN A 150 -7.62 6.98 -14.30
C GLN A 150 -7.40 7.01 -12.79
N ARG A 151 -8.46 7.32 -12.04
CA ARG A 151 -8.45 7.19 -10.58
C ARG A 151 -8.29 5.72 -10.20
N SER A 152 -7.43 5.44 -9.23
CA SER A 152 -7.34 4.12 -8.58
C SER A 152 -8.57 3.87 -7.73
N SER A 153 -9.05 4.89 -7.02
CA SER A 153 -10.23 4.79 -6.14
C SER A 153 -10.76 6.19 -5.80
N PHE A 154 -11.79 6.26 -4.96
CA PHE A 154 -12.42 7.51 -4.53
C PHE A 154 -13.15 7.33 -3.19
N THR A 155 -13.42 8.43 -2.48
CA THR A 155 -14.21 8.40 -1.24
C THR A 155 -15.71 8.22 -1.51
N PHE A 156 -16.42 7.58 -0.58
CA PHE A 156 -17.87 7.47 -0.58
C PHE A 156 -18.43 7.43 0.85
N GLY A 157 -19.62 8.00 1.05
CA GLY A 157 -20.38 7.88 2.30
C GLY A 157 -20.22 9.06 3.28
N LYS A 158 -20.81 8.91 4.47
CA LYS A 158 -20.80 9.90 5.55
C LYS A 158 -19.71 9.56 6.58
N ILE A 159 -18.95 10.56 7.00
CA ILE A 159 -17.87 10.42 7.99
C ILE A 159 -18.43 10.71 9.39
N ALA A 160 -18.25 9.77 10.30
CA ALA A 160 -18.38 9.96 11.73
C ALA A 160 -17.11 10.61 12.29
N ALA A 161 -17.29 11.66 13.10
CA ALA A 161 -16.22 12.54 13.58
C ALA A 161 -15.14 11.89 14.47
N SER A 162 -15.30 10.62 14.89
CA SER A 162 -14.38 10.00 15.86
C SER A 162 -13.52 8.85 15.33
N THR A 163 -13.93 8.13 14.27
CA THR A 163 -13.23 6.90 13.80
C THR A 163 -13.64 6.45 12.38
N SER A 164 -13.72 7.36 11.40
CA SER A 164 -14.16 6.93 10.06
C SER A 164 -13.01 6.33 9.26
N GLU A 165 -12.88 5.01 9.33
CA GLU A 165 -12.02 4.28 8.40
C GLU A 165 -12.59 4.38 6.98
N VAL A 166 -11.82 4.98 6.08
CA VAL A 166 -12.17 5.14 4.66
C VAL A 166 -11.24 4.26 3.83
N PRO A 167 -11.72 3.14 3.28
CA PRO A 167 -10.92 2.26 2.44
C PRO A 167 -10.95 2.69 0.97
N PHE A 168 -9.77 2.75 0.35
CA PHE A 168 -9.56 2.91 -1.08
C PHE A 168 -9.02 1.60 -1.66
N ASP A 169 -9.70 1.08 -2.67
CA ASP A 169 -9.22 -0.10 -3.41
C ASP A 169 -8.04 0.30 -4.30
N VAL A 170 -6.88 -0.27 -4.04
CA VAL A 170 -5.63 0.00 -4.76
C VAL A 170 -5.03 -1.29 -5.33
N THR A 171 -5.88 -2.32 -5.52
CA THR A 171 -5.49 -3.66 -5.98
C THR A 171 -4.65 -3.60 -7.26
N ASP A 172 -5.10 -2.84 -8.26
CA ASP A 172 -4.40 -2.72 -9.54
C ASP A 172 -3.04 -2.02 -9.43
N SER A 173 -2.93 -1.00 -8.56
CA SER A 173 -1.66 -0.31 -8.30
C SER A 173 -0.65 -1.27 -7.69
N VAL A 174 -1.03 -2.02 -6.66
CA VAL A 174 -0.14 -2.99 -6.01
C VAL A 174 0.19 -4.15 -6.94
N GLN A 175 -0.77 -4.60 -7.76
CA GLN A 175 -0.53 -5.63 -8.77
C GLN A 175 0.50 -5.17 -9.81
N ALA A 176 0.47 -3.90 -10.22
CA ALA A 176 1.50 -3.33 -11.10
C ALA A 176 2.88 -3.35 -10.44
N TRP A 177 2.98 -3.01 -9.15
CA TRP A 177 4.24 -2.97 -8.42
C TRP A 177 4.88 -4.34 -8.22
N VAL A 178 4.10 -5.37 -7.86
CA VAL A 178 4.64 -6.74 -7.80
C VAL A 178 5.07 -7.28 -9.16
N ASN A 179 4.53 -6.71 -10.25
CA ASN A 179 4.92 -7.03 -11.61
C ASN A 179 6.16 -6.25 -12.09
N GLY A 180 6.72 -5.36 -11.26
CA GLY A 180 7.97 -4.65 -11.52
C GLY A 180 7.82 -3.18 -11.88
N ALA A 181 6.61 -2.61 -11.84
CA ALA A 181 6.45 -1.15 -11.93
C ALA A 181 7.00 -0.47 -10.66
N GLU A 182 7.51 0.75 -10.81
CA GLU A 182 7.98 1.53 -9.67
C GLU A 182 6.81 1.95 -8.76
N ASN A 183 7.06 1.90 -7.45
CA ASN A 183 6.13 2.39 -6.45
C ASN A 183 6.44 3.86 -6.15
N HIS A 184 5.60 4.75 -6.67
CA HIS A 184 5.63 6.17 -6.32
C HIS A 184 4.44 6.57 -5.43
N GLY A 185 3.63 5.62 -4.97
CA GLY A 185 2.46 5.93 -4.14
C GLY A 185 1.30 6.54 -4.93
N TRP A 186 0.55 7.41 -4.25
CA TRP A 186 -0.68 8.01 -4.75
C TRP A 186 -0.81 9.47 -4.31
N VAL A 187 -1.64 10.22 -5.02
CA VAL A 187 -2.11 11.56 -4.65
C VAL A 187 -3.62 11.56 -4.46
N PHE A 188 -4.09 12.28 -3.46
CA PHE A 188 -5.49 12.61 -3.21
C PHE A 188 -5.80 13.97 -3.85
N ILE A 189 -6.76 13.99 -4.77
CA ILE A 189 -7.22 15.20 -5.46
C ILE A 189 -8.71 15.37 -5.18
N ASN A 190 -9.08 16.48 -4.52
CA ASN A 190 -10.46 16.81 -4.22
C ASN A 190 -11.19 17.31 -5.49
N THR A 191 -12.48 17.00 -5.59
CA THR A 191 -13.35 17.37 -6.72
C THR A 191 -14.14 18.65 -6.47
N GLY A 192 -14.06 19.23 -5.27
CA GLY A 192 -14.74 20.46 -4.88
C GLY A 192 -14.01 21.21 -3.75
N GLY A 193 -14.60 22.32 -3.33
CA GLY A 193 -14.00 23.28 -2.40
C GLY A 193 -14.38 23.08 -0.94
N ASN A 194 -15.03 21.96 -0.59
CA ASN A 194 -15.20 21.54 0.79
C ASN A 194 -14.11 20.51 1.13
N GLY A 195 -13.14 20.92 1.94
CA GLY A 195 -11.97 20.11 2.30
C GLY A 195 -12.31 18.79 2.97
N TRP A 196 -11.43 17.81 2.74
CA TRP A 196 -11.53 16.48 3.32
C TRP A 196 -10.26 16.12 4.07
N ASP A 197 -10.41 15.86 5.37
CA ASP A 197 -9.27 15.75 6.28
C ASP A 197 -9.17 14.37 6.93
N PHE A 198 -7.93 13.88 7.03
CA PHE A 198 -7.59 12.61 7.66
C PHE A 198 -6.24 12.64 8.37
N TYR A 199 -6.02 11.65 9.24
CA TYR A 199 -4.79 11.58 10.04
C TYR A 199 -3.59 11.04 9.24
N ALA A 200 -2.43 11.67 9.45
CA ALA A 200 -1.14 11.29 8.86
C ALA A 200 -0.45 10.13 9.60
N SER A 201 0.70 9.69 9.08
CA SER A 201 1.54 8.66 9.68
C SER A 201 2.20 9.07 11.02
N GLU A 202 2.24 10.36 11.34
CA GLU A 202 2.73 10.94 12.59
C GLU A 202 1.69 10.94 13.72
N PHE A 203 0.40 10.77 13.40
CA PHE A 203 -0.68 11.00 14.35
C PHE A 203 -0.51 10.18 15.64
N GLU A 204 -0.84 10.78 16.79
CA GLU A 204 -0.51 10.23 18.11
C GLU A 204 -1.12 8.84 18.33
N ASN A 205 -2.38 8.65 17.93
CA ASN A 205 -3.02 7.36 18.01
C ASN A 205 -2.61 6.47 16.82
N ILE A 206 -1.73 5.51 17.09
CA ILE A 206 -1.23 4.55 16.09
C ILE A 206 -2.37 3.82 15.36
N ASN A 207 -3.51 3.58 16.01
CA ASN A 207 -4.63 2.89 15.38
C ASN A 207 -5.35 3.71 14.31
N GLN A 208 -5.18 5.04 14.34
CA GLN A 208 -5.78 5.97 13.38
C GLN A 208 -4.84 6.31 12.22
N ARG A 209 -3.55 5.95 12.30
CA ARG A 209 -2.60 6.15 11.21
C ARG A 209 -3.00 5.36 9.94
N PRO A 210 -2.67 5.89 8.74
CA PRO A 210 -2.88 5.20 7.48
C PRO A 210 -2.29 3.79 7.49
N ARG A 211 -2.98 2.86 6.84
CA ARG A 211 -2.47 1.50 6.64
C ARG A 211 -2.75 0.99 5.24
N LEU A 212 -1.86 0.13 4.75
CA LEU A 212 -2.05 -0.63 3.52
C LEU A 212 -2.21 -2.10 3.89
N VAL A 213 -3.36 -2.69 3.56
CA VAL A 213 -3.64 -4.11 3.79
C VAL A 213 -3.65 -4.82 2.44
N ILE A 214 -2.81 -5.84 2.27
CA ILE A 214 -2.68 -6.58 1.01
C ILE A 214 -2.93 -8.05 1.27
N GLU A 215 -3.84 -8.61 0.47
CA GLU A 215 -4.14 -10.03 0.40
C GLU A 215 -3.62 -10.59 -0.93
N PHE A 216 -2.79 -11.63 -0.87
CA PHE A 216 -2.08 -12.15 -2.03
C PHE A 216 -1.80 -13.64 -1.94
N THR A 217 -1.47 -14.25 -3.07
CA THR A 217 -0.87 -15.57 -3.15
C THR A 217 0.53 -15.43 -3.75
N PRO A 218 1.60 -15.88 -3.06
CA PRO A 218 2.93 -15.92 -3.66
C PRO A 218 2.95 -16.81 -4.90
N ARG A 219 3.83 -16.49 -5.85
CA ARG A 219 4.11 -17.43 -6.94
C ARG A 219 4.72 -18.70 -6.36
N SER A 220 4.14 -19.85 -6.67
CA SER A 220 4.69 -21.15 -6.24
C SER A 220 6.12 -21.33 -6.77
N SER A 221 7.07 -21.59 -5.87
CA SER A 221 8.48 -21.82 -6.22
C SER A 221 8.69 -23.09 -7.06
N ALA A 222 7.77 -24.05 -6.99
CA ALA A 222 7.81 -25.31 -7.74
C ALA A 222 7.80 -25.14 -9.27
N ALA A 223 7.31 -24.00 -9.79
CA ALA A 223 7.27 -23.75 -11.23
C ALA A 223 8.57 -23.13 -11.79
N VAL A 224 9.51 -22.69 -10.94
CA VAL A 224 10.73 -22.00 -11.38
C VAL A 224 11.88 -22.99 -11.64
N THR A 225 11.92 -24.13 -10.95
CA THR A 225 12.94 -25.18 -11.18
C THR A 225 12.71 -26.02 -12.42
N ALA A 226 11.47 -26.14 -12.93
CA ALA A 226 11.18 -26.90 -14.15
C ALA A 226 11.59 -26.17 -15.44
N ALA A 227 11.69 -24.84 -15.42
CA ALA A 227 12.05 -24.04 -16.60
C ALA A 227 13.57 -23.85 -16.76
N ALA A 228 14.37 -24.13 -15.73
CA ALA A 228 15.83 -24.05 -15.78
C ALA A 228 16.50 -25.39 -16.14
N ALA A 229 15.70 -26.43 -16.43
CA ALA A 229 16.16 -27.78 -16.72
C ALA A 229 15.94 -28.23 -18.18
N ASN A 230 15.55 -27.32 -19.08
CA ASN A 230 15.39 -27.59 -20.52
C ASN A 230 16.36 -26.76 -21.35
#